data_AF-A0AAV5TKA8-F1
#
_entry.id   AF-A0AAV5TKA8-F1
#
_cell.length_a   1.000
_cell.length_b   1.000
_cell.length_c   1.000
_cell.angle_alpha   90.00
_cell.angle_beta   90.00
_cell.angle_gamma   90.00
#
_symmetry.space_group_name_H-M   'P 1'
#
loop_
_entity.id
_entity.type
_entity.pdbx_description
1 polymer ?
#
loop_
_entity_poly.entity_id
_entity_poly.type
_entity_poly.pdbx_seq_one_letter_code
_entity_poly.pdbx_strand_id
1 'polypeptide(L)'
;MDGIHPSIRKYGELLLDADTVVRDTFFKLVESGEFAFECRAQGDLYSFYMDEGQQRTLTEKKIHLPDGFSINVVNVEKEHEQIHDALTYADKEHVECTRLRVVHLPSVCIRDCEGKLASWEMSHHYGQLTHLYTLENHRGKGIGQTTETLLAQNFVQSGLRVFKYVDY
;
A
#
# COMPACT_ATOMS: atom_id res chain seq x y z
N MET A 1 -11.23 23.01 28.62
CA MET A 1 -11.76 22.40 27.38
C MET A 1 -10.63 21.54 26.83
N ASP A 2 -10.92 20.29 26.55
CA ASP A 2 -10.00 19.24 26.09
C ASP A 2 -9.42 19.46 24.67
N GLY A 3 -9.51 20.67 24.11
CA GLY A 3 -8.88 21.03 22.83
C GLY A 3 -9.44 20.35 21.56
N ILE A 4 -10.33 19.36 21.69
CA ILE A 4 -10.81 18.55 20.56
C ILE A 4 -12.02 19.21 19.88
N HIS A 5 -11.89 19.46 18.58
CA HIS A 5 -12.96 20.03 17.76
C HIS A 5 -14.18 19.09 17.69
N PRO A 6 -15.42 19.60 17.79
CA PRO A 6 -16.63 18.75 17.82
C PRO A 6 -16.79 17.83 16.59
N SER A 7 -16.35 18.27 15.41
CA SER A 7 -16.52 17.51 14.16
C SER A 7 -15.73 16.20 14.12
N ILE A 8 -14.64 16.09 14.90
CA ILE A 8 -13.79 14.90 14.92
C ILE A 8 -14.15 13.92 16.03
N ARG A 9 -14.94 14.34 17.04
CA ARG A 9 -15.35 13.47 18.15
C ARG A 9 -16.16 12.25 17.73
N LYS A 10 -16.94 12.37 16.66
CA LYS A 10 -17.81 11.30 16.18
C LYS A 10 -17.05 10.07 15.67
N TYR A 11 -15.76 10.19 15.39
CA TYR A 11 -14.94 9.10 14.83
C TYR A 11 -14.30 8.22 15.90
N GLY A 12 -14.20 8.68 17.16
CA GLY A 12 -13.69 7.88 18.29
C GLY A 12 -12.17 7.62 18.29
N GLU A 13 -11.58 7.42 17.11
CA GLU A 13 -10.15 7.17 16.91
C GLU A 13 -9.57 8.08 15.81
N LEU A 14 -8.26 8.31 15.84
CA LEU A 14 -7.51 9.05 14.82
C LEU A 14 -6.29 8.23 14.42
N LEU A 15 -6.02 8.13 13.12
CA LEU A 15 -4.78 7.57 12.60
C LEU A 15 -3.80 8.70 12.31
N LEU A 16 -2.60 8.62 12.89
CA LEU A 16 -1.49 9.53 12.59
C LEU A 16 -0.44 8.80 11.75
N ASP A 17 -0.30 9.20 10.50
CA ASP A 17 0.81 8.83 9.62
C ASP A 17 1.71 10.06 9.47
N ALA A 18 2.91 10.01 10.06
CA ALA A 18 3.78 11.16 10.16
C ALA A 18 5.27 10.76 10.29
N ASP A 19 6.15 11.68 9.91
CA ASP A 19 7.59 11.52 10.14
C ASP A 19 7.93 11.54 11.64
N THR A 20 9.18 11.18 11.96
CA THR A 20 9.66 11.06 13.34
C THR A 20 9.57 12.37 14.12
N VAL A 21 9.74 13.53 13.50
CA VAL A 21 9.70 14.83 14.17
C VAL A 21 8.27 15.19 14.57
N VAL A 22 7.33 15.03 13.64
CA VAL A 22 5.90 15.27 13.91
C VAL A 22 5.39 14.28 14.95
N ARG A 23 5.75 13.00 14.82
CA ARG A 23 5.40 11.96 15.79
C ARG A 23 5.94 12.27 17.19
N ASP A 24 7.22 12.62 17.31
CA ASP A 24 7.84 12.95 18.59
C ASP A 24 7.17 14.18 19.23
N THR A 25 6.82 15.17 18.42
CA THR A 25 6.08 16.35 18.87
C THR A 25 4.68 15.96 19.38
N PHE A 26 3.97 15.11 18.64
CA PHE A 26 2.65 14.63 19.03
C PHE A 26 2.71 13.82 20.34
N PHE A 27 3.68 12.93 20.51
CA PHE A 27 3.83 12.16 21.75
C PHE A 27 4.17 13.05 22.94
N LYS A 28 5.02 14.07 22.78
CA LYS A 28 5.27 15.06 23.85
C LYS A 28 3.99 15.81 24.26
N LEU A 29 3.14 16.16 23.29
CA LEU A 29 1.85 16.80 23.57
C LEU A 29 0.90 15.87 24.33
N VAL A 30 0.87 14.58 23.98
CA VAL A 30 0.07 13.58 24.72
C VAL A 30 0.62 13.37 26.13
N GLU A 31 1.94 13.22 26.29
CA GLU A 31 2.61 13.07 27.59
C GLU A 31 2.42 14.29 28.50
N SER A 32 2.29 15.50 27.94
CA SER A 32 2.03 16.72 28.70
C SER A 32 0.66 16.74 29.40
N GLY A 33 -0.27 15.86 28.98
CA GLY A 33 -1.64 15.83 29.47
C GLY A 33 -2.55 16.91 28.88
N GLU A 34 -2.06 17.74 27.96
CA GLU A 34 -2.85 18.74 27.24
C GLU A 34 -3.90 18.12 26.31
N PHE A 35 -3.66 16.89 25.84
CA PHE A 35 -4.55 16.14 24.96
C PHE A 35 -4.90 14.78 25.55
N ALA A 36 -6.20 14.49 25.68
CA ALA A 36 -6.72 13.25 26.24
C ALA A 36 -6.85 12.14 25.16
N PHE A 37 -5.77 11.86 24.43
CA PHE A 37 -5.73 10.72 23.50
C PHE A 37 -5.00 9.54 24.14
N GLU A 38 -5.58 8.34 24.01
CA GLU A 38 -4.84 7.10 24.21
C GLU A 38 -4.07 6.79 22.91
N CYS A 39 -2.75 6.83 22.95
CA CYS A 39 -1.92 6.48 21.79
C CYS A 39 -1.65 4.98 21.73
N ARG A 40 -1.91 4.38 20.56
CA ARG A 40 -1.45 3.03 20.21
C ARG A 40 -0.43 3.14 19.09
N ALA A 41 0.82 2.78 19.37
CA ALA A 41 1.86 2.74 18.34
C ALA A 41 1.76 1.43 17.55
N GLN A 42 1.74 1.53 16.22
CA GLN A 42 1.83 0.38 15.32
C GLN A 42 3.20 0.40 14.62
N GLY A 43 4.26 0.12 15.39
CA GLY A 43 5.62 -0.06 14.86
C GLY A 43 6.22 1.15 14.13
N ASP A 44 7.48 1.00 13.74
CA ASP A 44 8.19 1.94 12.87
C ASP A 44 8.35 1.27 11.50
N LEU A 45 8.09 2.01 10.43
CA LEU A 45 8.32 1.53 9.07
C LEU A 45 9.62 2.11 8.54
N TYR A 46 10.40 1.29 7.85
CA TYR A 46 11.57 1.75 7.12
C TYR A 46 11.20 2.23 5.73
N SER A 47 11.86 3.28 5.29
CA SER A 47 11.67 3.81 3.94
C SER A 47 12.65 3.18 2.96
N PHE A 48 12.12 2.56 1.91
CA PHE A 48 12.88 2.09 0.76
C PHE A 48 12.66 3.04 -0.41
N TYR A 49 13.75 3.42 -1.10
CA TYR A 49 13.70 4.23 -2.32
C TYR A 49 14.66 3.64 -3.34
N MET A 50 14.25 3.63 -4.61
CA MET A 50 15.20 3.38 -5.69
C MET A 50 15.91 4.68 -6.11
N ASP A 51 17.22 4.60 -6.24
CA ASP A 51 18.01 5.61 -6.94
C ASP A 51 17.84 5.50 -8.47
N GLU A 52 18.39 6.47 -9.21
CA GLU A 52 18.27 6.51 -10.68
C GLU A 52 18.94 5.32 -11.38
N GLY A 53 20.06 4.82 -10.86
CA GLY A 53 20.76 3.67 -11.42
C GLY A 53 19.95 2.39 -11.26
N GLN A 54 19.34 2.21 -10.10
CA GLN A 54 18.42 1.12 -9.80
C GLN A 54 17.17 1.19 -10.68
N GLN A 55 16.59 2.38 -10.88
CA GLN A 55 15.43 2.57 -11.77
C GLN A 55 15.76 2.28 -13.24
N ARG A 56 16.93 2.69 -13.73
CA ARG A 56 17.41 2.32 -15.08
C ARG A 56 17.52 0.80 -15.23
N THR A 57 18.19 0.15 -14.28
CA THR A 57 18.34 -1.32 -14.25
C THR A 57 16.99 -2.02 -14.21
N LEU A 58 16.05 -1.51 -13.41
CA LEU A 58 14.69 -2.04 -13.32
C LEU A 58 13.96 -1.95 -14.67
N THR A 59 14.10 -0.85 -15.39
CA THR A 59 13.40 -0.61 -16.67
C THR A 59 13.89 -1.53 -17.78
N GLU A 60 15.18 -1.91 -17.75
CA GLU A 60 15.78 -2.86 -18.69
C GLU A 60 15.44 -4.32 -18.37
N LYS A 61 14.98 -4.60 -17.14
CA LYS A 61 14.67 -5.95 -16.69
C LYS A 61 13.47 -6.53 -17.43
N LYS A 62 13.70 -7.62 -18.16
CA LYS A 62 12.60 -8.39 -18.75
C LYS A 62 11.89 -9.20 -17.67
N ILE A 63 10.56 -9.13 -17.69
CA ILE A 63 9.73 -9.86 -16.76
C ILE A 63 9.38 -11.21 -17.36
N HIS A 64 9.60 -12.25 -16.55
CA HIS A 64 9.24 -13.62 -16.86
C HIS A 64 8.25 -14.10 -15.80
N LEU A 65 7.11 -14.62 -16.26
CA LEU A 65 6.14 -15.28 -15.39
C LEU A 65 6.33 -16.80 -15.46
N PRO A 66 6.06 -17.53 -14.37
CA PRO A 66 5.91 -18.98 -14.43
C PRO A 66 4.74 -19.37 -15.35
N ASP A 67 4.80 -20.58 -15.88
CA ASP A 67 3.74 -21.12 -16.74
C ASP A 67 2.37 -21.08 -16.05
N GLY A 68 1.35 -20.71 -16.83
CA GLY A 68 -0.03 -20.62 -16.35
C GLY A 68 -0.36 -19.32 -15.62
N PHE A 69 0.56 -18.35 -15.52
CA PHE A 69 0.27 -17.01 -15.00
C PHE A 69 0.26 -15.97 -16.12
N SER A 70 -0.53 -14.92 -15.94
CA SER A 70 -0.62 -13.80 -16.88
C SER A 70 -0.69 -12.45 -16.17
N ILE A 71 -0.11 -11.41 -16.79
CA ILE A 71 -0.22 -10.02 -16.34
C ILE A 71 -1.56 -9.47 -16.81
N ASN A 72 -2.27 -8.77 -15.94
CA ASN A 72 -3.53 -8.13 -16.29
C ASN A 72 -3.79 -6.87 -15.46
N VAL A 73 -4.93 -6.24 -15.70
CA VAL A 73 -5.48 -5.16 -14.88
C VAL A 73 -6.53 -5.72 -13.91
N VAL A 74 -6.66 -5.05 -12.77
CA VAL A 74 -7.69 -5.36 -11.78
C VAL A 74 -9.07 -5.04 -12.37
N ASN A 75 -10.01 -5.97 -12.22
CA ASN A 75 -11.41 -5.74 -12.51
C ASN A 75 -12.07 -5.13 -11.26
N VAL A 76 -11.98 -3.80 -11.14
CA VAL A 76 -12.43 -3.05 -9.96
C VAL A 76 -13.85 -3.43 -9.53
N GLU A 77 -14.79 -3.49 -10.47
CA GLU A 77 -16.21 -3.77 -10.18
C GLU A 77 -16.44 -5.12 -9.50
N LYS A 78 -15.51 -6.07 -9.66
CA LYS A 78 -15.62 -7.43 -9.12
C LYS A 78 -14.62 -7.74 -8.01
N GLU A 79 -13.50 -7.02 -7.95
CA GLU A 79 -12.33 -7.45 -7.18
C GLU A 79 -11.90 -6.46 -6.10
N HIS A 80 -12.47 -5.25 -6.05
CA HIS A 80 -12.06 -4.24 -5.05
C HIS A 80 -12.32 -4.67 -3.60
N GLU A 81 -13.42 -5.40 -3.33
CA GLU A 81 -13.72 -5.97 -2.01
C GLU A 81 -12.68 -7.03 -1.61
N GLN A 82 -12.39 -7.99 -2.51
CA GLN A 82 -11.36 -9.01 -2.27
C GLN A 82 -9.98 -8.39 -1.99
N ILE A 83 -9.62 -7.35 -2.75
CA ILE A 83 -8.36 -6.61 -2.54
C ILE A 83 -8.38 -5.92 -1.18
N HIS A 84 -9.50 -5.30 -0.81
CA HIS A 84 -9.66 -4.60 0.46
C HIS A 84 -9.56 -5.56 1.66
N ASP A 85 -10.26 -6.70 1.60
CA ASP A 85 -10.29 -7.70 2.68
C ASP A 85 -8.93 -8.37 2.94
N ALA A 86 -8.04 -8.36 1.93
CA ALA A 86 -6.69 -8.88 2.08
C ALA A 86 -5.73 -7.94 2.82
N LEU A 87 -6.09 -6.67 3.04
CA LEU A 87 -5.30 -5.79 3.88
C LEU A 87 -5.44 -6.24 5.35
N THR A 88 -4.32 -6.61 5.97
CA THR A 88 -4.28 -7.00 7.38
C THR A 88 -4.83 -5.93 8.33
N TYR A 89 -4.65 -4.64 7.98
CA TYR A 89 -5.09 -3.49 8.76
C TYR A 89 -6.11 -2.64 7.99
N ALA A 90 -6.87 -3.23 7.06
CA ALA A 90 -7.94 -2.50 6.39
C ALA A 90 -8.93 -1.96 7.42
N ASP A 91 -9.21 -0.66 7.30
CA ASP A 91 -10.42 -0.13 7.85
C ASP A 91 -11.60 -0.66 7.03
N LYS A 92 -12.29 -1.65 7.59
CA LYS A 92 -13.40 -2.37 6.94
C LYS A 92 -14.57 -1.45 6.56
N GLU A 93 -14.64 -0.25 7.12
CA GLU A 93 -15.69 0.73 6.79
C GLU A 93 -15.39 1.53 5.51
N HIS A 94 -14.18 1.40 4.94
CA HIS A 94 -13.69 2.26 3.87
C HIS A 94 -13.23 1.51 2.60
N VAL A 95 -13.97 0.47 2.20
CA VAL A 95 -13.74 -0.27 0.94
C VAL A 95 -13.72 0.63 -0.31
N GLU A 96 -14.49 1.72 -0.29
CA GLU A 96 -14.56 2.70 -1.38
C GLU A 96 -13.20 3.39 -1.63
N CYS A 97 -12.38 3.58 -0.58
CA CYS A 97 -11.04 4.12 -0.74
C CYS A 97 -10.14 3.17 -1.54
N THR A 98 -10.28 1.85 -1.33
CA THR A 98 -9.60 0.85 -2.16
C THR A 98 -10.08 0.95 -3.61
N ARG A 99 -11.39 0.99 -3.83
CA ARG A 99 -11.98 1.10 -5.18
C ARG A 99 -11.42 2.31 -5.93
N LEU A 100 -11.48 3.51 -5.34
CA LEU A 100 -11.00 4.75 -5.94
C LEU A 100 -9.51 4.71 -6.25
N ARG A 101 -8.69 4.15 -5.35
CA ARG A 101 -7.25 4.00 -5.58
C ARG A 101 -6.94 3.09 -6.76
N VAL A 102 -7.64 1.96 -6.90
CA VAL A 102 -7.43 1.05 -8.04
C VAL A 102 -7.88 1.68 -9.36
N VAL A 103 -8.97 2.48 -9.35
CA VAL A 103 -9.48 3.17 -10.56
C VAL A 103 -8.56 4.29 -11.03
N HIS A 104 -8.05 5.10 -10.08
CA HIS A 104 -7.41 6.37 -10.41
C HIS A 104 -5.90 6.38 -10.26
N LEU A 105 -5.32 5.40 -9.56
CA LEU A 105 -3.88 5.30 -9.35
C LEU A 105 -3.32 4.03 -9.99
N PRO A 106 -2.02 3.99 -10.32
CA PRO A 106 -1.42 2.80 -10.90
C PRO A 106 -1.61 1.57 -9.99
N SER A 107 -2.02 0.47 -10.61
CA SER A 107 -2.13 -0.85 -9.99
C SER A 107 -1.84 -1.91 -11.03
N VAL A 108 -1.45 -3.10 -10.57
CA VAL A 108 -1.16 -4.25 -11.43
C VAL A 108 -1.71 -5.51 -10.78
N CYS A 109 -2.06 -6.50 -11.59
CA CYS A 109 -2.34 -7.82 -11.08
C CYS A 109 -1.78 -8.94 -11.96
N ILE A 110 -1.59 -10.09 -11.32
CA ILE A 110 -1.28 -11.35 -11.96
C ILE A 110 -2.48 -12.27 -11.76
N ARG A 111 -2.90 -12.94 -12.85
CA ARG A 111 -3.95 -13.96 -12.84
C ARG A 111 -3.37 -15.35 -13.02
N ASP A 112 -4.04 -16.35 -12.44
CA ASP A 112 -3.71 -17.76 -12.63
C ASP A 112 -4.26 -18.32 -13.96
N CYS A 113 -4.14 -19.63 -14.16
CA CYS A 113 -4.54 -20.32 -15.39
C CYS A 113 -6.06 -20.36 -15.58
N GLU A 114 -6.84 -20.14 -14.53
CA GLU A 114 -8.29 -20.04 -14.56
C GLU A 114 -8.75 -18.57 -14.74
N GLY A 115 -7.80 -17.62 -14.84
CA GLY A 115 -8.08 -16.19 -14.94
C GLY A 115 -8.46 -15.54 -13.61
N LYS A 116 -8.25 -16.23 -12.47
CA LYS A 116 -8.54 -15.69 -11.14
C LYS A 116 -7.36 -14.85 -10.63
N LEU A 117 -7.67 -13.87 -9.78
CA LEU A 117 -6.67 -12.99 -9.18
C LEU A 117 -5.71 -13.79 -8.29
N ALA A 118 -4.41 -13.76 -8.57
CA ALA A 118 -3.39 -14.51 -7.84
C ALA A 118 -2.46 -13.62 -7.00
N SER A 119 -2.07 -12.46 -7.55
CA SER A 119 -1.26 -11.45 -6.86
C SER A 119 -1.58 -10.06 -7.41
N TRP A 120 -1.43 -9.03 -6.58
CA TRP A 120 -1.65 -7.63 -6.96
C TRP A 120 -0.79 -6.70 -6.10
N GLU A 121 -0.59 -5.50 -6.62
CA GLU A 121 -0.05 -4.36 -5.90
C GLU A 121 -0.69 -3.09 -6.43
N MET A 122 -0.80 -2.08 -5.60
CA MET A 122 -1.42 -0.80 -5.95
C MET A 122 -0.62 0.37 -5.39
N SER A 123 -0.87 1.55 -5.93
CA SER A 123 -0.26 2.78 -5.41
C SER A 123 -1.01 3.29 -4.19
N HIS A 124 -0.29 3.98 -3.32
CA HIS A 124 -0.87 4.85 -2.31
C HIS A 124 -1.13 6.24 -2.90
N HIS A 125 -2.02 7.04 -2.31
CA HIS A 125 -2.25 8.42 -2.74
C HIS A 125 -1.04 9.34 -2.53
N TYR A 126 -0.09 8.95 -1.69
CA TYR A 126 1.21 9.60 -1.56
C TYR A 126 2.24 9.18 -2.62
N GLY A 127 1.87 8.33 -3.58
CA GLY A 127 2.74 7.93 -4.68
C GLY A 127 3.75 6.85 -4.31
N GLN A 128 3.46 6.01 -3.31
CA GLN A 128 4.31 4.87 -2.90
C GLN A 128 3.73 3.54 -3.41
N LEU A 129 4.57 2.53 -3.59
CA LEU A 129 4.11 1.15 -3.78
C LEU A 129 3.54 0.61 -2.46
N THR A 130 2.36 -0.01 -2.50
CA THR A 130 1.71 -0.54 -1.30
C THR A 130 0.74 -1.69 -1.61
N HIS A 131 0.34 -2.40 -0.57
CA HIS A 131 -0.55 -3.57 -0.63
C HIS A 131 -0.10 -4.62 -1.64
N LEU A 132 1.20 -4.92 -1.67
CA LEU A 132 1.66 -6.11 -2.34
C LEU A 132 1.06 -7.32 -1.64
N TYR A 133 0.26 -8.09 -2.35
CA TYR A 133 -0.31 -9.32 -1.82
C TYR A 133 -0.27 -10.44 -2.84
N THR A 134 -0.10 -11.66 -2.32
CA THR A 134 -0.19 -12.91 -3.08
C THR A 134 -1.04 -13.88 -2.27
N LEU A 135 -2.10 -14.40 -2.90
CA LEU A 135 -2.95 -15.43 -2.30
C LEU A 135 -2.12 -16.64 -1.86
N GLU A 136 -2.47 -17.24 -0.73
CA GLU A 136 -1.66 -18.25 -0.03
C GLU A 136 -1.28 -19.44 -0.93
N ASN A 137 -2.25 -19.97 -1.69
CA ASN A 137 -2.09 -21.07 -2.64
C ASN A 137 -1.19 -20.74 -3.85
N HIS A 138 -0.82 -19.47 -4.03
CA HIS A 138 0.08 -19.01 -5.09
C HIS A 138 1.42 -18.46 -4.56
N ARG A 139 1.68 -18.50 -3.25
CA ARG A 139 2.96 -18.09 -2.66
C ARG A 139 4.11 -19.06 -3.02
N GLY A 140 5.35 -18.61 -2.87
CA GLY A 140 6.55 -19.40 -3.16
C GLY A 140 6.86 -19.60 -4.65
N LYS A 141 6.10 -18.97 -5.55
CA LYS A 141 6.25 -19.10 -7.02
C LYS A 141 6.94 -17.89 -7.68
N GLY A 142 7.44 -16.94 -6.89
CA GLY A 142 8.06 -15.71 -7.37
C GLY A 142 7.09 -14.64 -7.91
N ILE A 143 5.79 -14.95 -8.04
CA ILE A 143 4.83 -14.02 -8.65
C ILE A 143 4.65 -12.71 -7.87
N GLY A 144 4.76 -12.71 -6.53
CA GLY A 144 4.69 -11.47 -5.75
C GLY A 144 5.83 -10.50 -6.09
N GLN A 145 7.05 -11.00 -6.24
CA GLN A 145 8.19 -10.19 -6.68
C GLN A 145 7.97 -9.66 -8.11
N THR A 146 7.39 -10.49 -8.99
CA THR A 146 7.05 -10.06 -10.35
C THR A 146 5.99 -8.96 -10.33
N THR A 147 4.94 -9.09 -9.51
CA THR A 147 3.91 -8.06 -9.32
C THR A 147 4.54 -6.72 -8.88
N GLU A 148 5.44 -6.76 -7.89
CA GLU A 148 6.12 -5.55 -7.42
C GLU A 148 7.01 -4.92 -8.49
N THR A 149 7.75 -5.76 -9.21
CA THR A 149 8.59 -5.31 -10.34
C THR A 149 7.74 -4.63 -11.42
N LEU A 150 6.54 -5.15 -11.72
CA LEU A 150 5.62 -4.57 -12.71
C LEU A 150 5.16 -3.18 -12.31
N LEU A 151 4.68 -3.01 -11.07
CA LEU A 151 4.20 -1.71 -10.62
C LEU A 151 5.35 -0.70 -10.54
N ALA A 152 6.51 -1.14 -10.05
CA ALA A 152 7.72 -0.32 -10.02
C ALA A 152 8.14 0.13 -11.43
N GLN A 153 8.08 -0.74 -12.44
CA GLN A 153 8.33 -0.36 -13.84
C GLN A 153 7.32 0.66 -14.35
N ASN A 154 6.03 0.48 -14.04
CA ASN A 154 4.97 1.44 -14.40
C ASN A 154 5.21 2.82 -13.77
N PHE A 155 5.72 2.87 -12.53
CA PHE A 155 6.11 4.12 -11.87
C PHE A 155 7.21 4.83 -12.65
N VAL A 156 8.31 4.14 -12.92
CA VAL A 156 9.45 4.75 -13.63
C VAL A 156 9.03 5.23 -15.02
N GLN A 157 8.24 4.44 -15.76
CA GLN A 157 7.73 4.81 -17.08
C GLN A 157 6.78 6.03 -17.03
N SER A 158 6.11 6.24 -15.89
CA SER A 158 5.24 7.40 -15.65
C SER A 158 6.00 8.59 -15.05
N GLY A 159 7.33 8.53 -14.94
CA GLY A 159 8.16 9.58 -14.35
C GLY A 159 8.06 9.68 -12.82
N LEU A 160 7.56 8.63 -12.16
CA LEU A 160 7.44 8.54 -10.71
C LEU A 160 8.66 7.86 -10.09
N ARG A 161 9.02 8.28 -8.88
CA ARG A 161 10.06 7.60 -8.09
C ARG A 161 9.50 6.34 -7.45
N VAL A 162 10.23 5.25 -7.54
CA VAL A 162 9.88 4.01 -6.85
C VAL A 162 10.27 4.11 -5.38
N PHE A 163 9.29 4.05 -4.49
CA PHE A 163 9.52 3.98 -3.05
C PHE A 163 8.39 3.25 -2.33
N LYS A 164 8.69 2.74 -1.13
CA LYS A 164 7.70 2.10 -0.24
C LYS A 164 8.15 2.12 1.20
N TYR A 165 7.20 1.88 2.09
CA TYR A 165 7.47 1.60 3.49
C TYR A 165 7.45 0.09 3.73
N VAL A 166 8.41 -0.41 4.50
CA VAL A 166 8.56 -1.83 4.82
C VAL A 166 8.60 -2.02 6.33
N ASP A 167 7.86 -3.02 6.80
CA ASP A 167 7.91 -3.54 8.16
C ASP A 167 9.11 -4.50 8.32
N TYR A 168 9.65 -4.66 9.52
CA TYR A 168 10.87 -5.44 9.80
C TYR A 168 10.68 -6.50 10.88
#